data_AF-A0A2I1GMJ5-F1
#
_entry.id   AF-A0A2I1GMJ5-F1
#
_cell.length_a   1.000
_cell.length_b   1.000
_cell.length_c   1.000
_cell.angle_alpha   90.00
_cell.angle_beta   90.00
_cell.angle_gamma   90.00
#
_symmetry.space_group_name_H-M   'P 1'
#
loop_
_entity.id
_entity.type
_entity.pdbx_description
1 polymer ?
#
loop_
_entity_poly.entity_id
_entity_poly.type
_entity_poly.pdbx_seq_one_letter_code
_entity_poly.pdbx_strand_id
1 'polypeptide(L)'
;MEVKAKCKVLVESASSASSALSRLSRLRRELRKLNASEKIISATLDPNTTRLANENQKEGRLRRENEGINYPDHFALESVKERLDGYDVSSKPDLQALADVMIMLCIRPAEVKSLRILDGSVTGYVKHRGQIDIPRVFRSMEKNEERAGQLLKWIQDAISTGQLKDPGTPGIKCFHAFLKKYNLLPRYLRNIGTVFAVVTHGATNLSNAMTIASEALRHCPRNHTSPAQNYTIVNYRPRGVPYDQANPFKLFDKN
;
A
#
# COMPACT_ATOMS: atom_id res chain seq x y z
N MET A 1 -9.94 38.33 -3.09
CA MET A 1 -9.74 38.09 -4.54
C MET A 1 -8.35 37.55 -4.86
N GLU A 2 -7.29 38.03 -4.19
CA GLU A 2 -5.89 37.66 -4.49
C GLU A 2 -5.55 36.16 -4.31
N VAL A 3 -6.02 35.51 -3.24
CA VAL A 3 -5.74 34.08 -2.99
C VAL A 3 -6.35 33.17 -4.06
N LYS A 4 -7.58 33.45 -4.50
CA LYS A 4 -8.25 32.67 -5.56
C LYS A 4 -7.51 32.80 -6.90
N ALA A 5 -7.04 34.00 -7.25
CA ALA A 5 -6.26 34.23 -8.46
C ALA A 5 -4.93 33.45 -8.43
N LYS A 6 -4.21 33.47 -7.30
CA LYS A 6 -2.99 32.69 -7.10
C LYS A 6 -3.25 31.17 -7.18
N CYS A 7 -4.37 30.69 -6.66
CA CYS A 7 -4.78 29.29 -6.78
C CYS A 7 -5.06 28.89 -8.23
N LYS A 8 -5.73 29.76 -9.00
CA LYS A 8 -6.01 29.53 -10.42
C LYS A 8 -4.73 29.34 -11.24
N VAL A 9 -3.74 30.22 -11.08
CA VAL A 9 -2.41 30.10 -11.73
C VAL A 9 -1.72 28.77 -11.35
N LEU A 10 -1.85 28.36 -10.09
CA LEU A 10 -1.25 27.13 -9.59
C LEU A 10 -1.94 25.85 -10.15
N VAL A 11 -3.24 25.93 -10.43
CA VAL A 11 -4.02 24.89 -11.13
C VAL A 11 -3.65 24.85 -12.61
N GLU A 12 -3.64 25.99 -13.31
CA GLU A 12 -3.35 26.10 -14.75
C GLU A 12 -1.92 25.65 -15.10
N SER A 13 -0.97 25.90 -14.21
CA SER A 13 0.43 25.46 -14.37
C SER A 13 0.66 23.97 -14.05
N ALA A 14 -0.38 23.21 -13.71
CA ALA A 14 -0.25 21.80 -13.36
C ALA A 14 -0.43 20.90 -14.59
N SER A 15 0.39 19.85 -14.69
CA SER A 15 0.32 18.88 -15.78
C SER A 15 -0.92 17.97 -15.76
N SER A 16 -1.71 17.99 -14.67
CA SER A 16 -2.96 17.23 -14.56
C SER A 16 -3.81 17.74 -13.39
N ALA A 17 -5.10 17.40 -13.38
CA ALA A 17 -5.99 17.70 -12.26
C ALA A 17 -5.51 17.11 -10.93
N SER A 18 -4.91 15.90 -10.94
CA SER A 18 -4.33 15.30 -9.73
C SER A 18 -3.11 16.06 -9.23
N SER A 19 -2.27 16.55 -10.15
CA SER A 19 -1.13 17.42 -9.83
C SER A 19 -1.61 18.76 -9.24
N ALA A 20 -2.61 19.38 -9.86
CA ALA A 20 -3.24 20.61 -9.38
C ALA A 20 -3.80 20.44 -7.95
N LEU A 21 -4.58 19.38 -7.71
CA LEU A 21 -5.14 19.08 -6.39
C LEU A 21 -4.06 18.85 -5.33
N SER A 22 -2.96 18.19 -5.69
CA SER A 22 -1.82 17.96 -4.80
C SER A 22 -1.15 19.27 -4.39
N ARG A 23 -0.91 20.17 -5.36
CA ARG A 23 -0.34 21.50 -5.11
C ARG A 23 -1.26 22.35 -4.21
N LEU A 24 -2.57 22.37 -4.47
CA LEU A 24 -3.55 23.06 -3.61
C LEU A 24 -3.61 22.47 -2.19
N SER A 25 -3.51 21.14 -2.07
CA SER A 25 -3.49 20.46 -0.76
C SER A 25 -2.21 20.77 0.04
N ARG A 26 -1.07 20.86 -0.64
CA ARG A 26 0.19 21.30 -0.04
C ARG A 26 0.09 22.75 0.42
N LEU A 27 -0.42 23.66 -0.43
CA LEU A 27 -0.66 25.06 -0.06
C LEU A 27 -1.51 25.17 1.20
N ARG A 28 -2.66 24.47 1.26
CA ARG A 28 -3.53 24.42 2.44
C ARG A 28 -2.80 23.97 3.71
N ARG A 29 -1.94 22.96 3.60
CA ARG A 29 -1.17 22.46 4.75
C ARG A 29 -0.20 23.53 5.27
N GLU A 30 0.50 24.21 4.38
CA GLU A 30 1.42 25.28 4.80
C GLU A 30 0.66 26.50 5.36
N LEU A 31 -0.48 26.88 4.78
CA LEU A 31 -1.34 27.94 5.33
C LEU A 31 -1.83 27.62 6.75
N ARG A 32 -2.18 26.36 7.03
CA ARG A 32 -2.56 25.91 8.38
C ARG A 32 -1.41 26.02 9.38
N LYS A 33 -0.18 25.69 8.98
CA LYS A 33 1.00 25.86 9.85
C LYS A 33 1.26 27.33 10.19
N LEU A 34 0.88 28.23 9.29
CA LEU A 34 0.97 29.68 9.48
C LEU A 34 -0.24 30.27 10.22
N ASN A 35 -1.14 29.44 10.76
CA ASN A 35 -2.38 29.86 11.42
C ASN A 35 -3.25 30.81 10.57
N ALA A 36 -3.27 30.61 9.24
CA ALA A 36 -4.13 31.38 8.35
C ALA A 36 -5.61 31.16 8.70
N SER A 37 -6.44 32.20 8.53
CA SER A 37 -7.87 32.11 8.85
C SER A 37 -8.61 31.10 7.97
N GLU A 38 -9.69 30.52 8.50
CA GLU A 38 -10.49 29.52 7.76
C GLU A 38 -11.04 30.08 6.45
N LYS A 39 -11.32 31.39 6.39
CA LYS A 39 -11.71 32.08 5.16
C LYS A 39 -10.64 32.00 4.06
N ILE A 40 -9.36 32.12 4.43
CA ILE A 40 -8.23 32.00 3.50
C ILE A 40 -8.05 30.54 3.07
N ILE A 41 -8.13 29.60 4.03
CA ILE A 41 -8.01 28.16 3.75
C ILE A 41 -9.13 27.71 2.80
N SER A 42 -10.38 28.07 3.10
CA SER A 42 -11.55 27.74 2.28
C SER A 42 -11.48 28.36 0.89
N ALA A 43 -10.87 29.54 0.73
CA ALA A 43 -10.69 30.17 -0.59
C ALA A 43 -9.75 29.39 -1.53
N THR A 44 -8.96 28.44 -1.02
CA THR A 44 -8.11 27.55 -1.84
C THR A 44 -8.83 26.29 -2.32
N LEU A 45 -10.07 26.06 -1.87
CA LEU A 45 -10.88 24.94 -2.34
C LEU A 45 -11.32 25.19 -3.78
N ASP A 46 -11.04 24.22 -4.64
CA ASP A 46 -11.53 24.18 -6.01
C ASP A 46 -12.30 22.87 -6.24
N PRO A 47 -13.64 22.92 -6.18
CA PRO A 47 -14.50 21.76 -6.41
C PRO A 47 -14.29 21.14 -7.79
N ASN A 48 -14.01 21.93 -8.83
CA ASN A 48 -13.82 21.43 -10.20
C ASN A 48 -12.53 20.63 -10.31
N THR A 49 -11.42 21.17 -9.83
CA THR A 49 -10.14 20.41 -9.76
C THR A 49 -10.30 19.15 -8.91
N THR A 50 -11.06 19.22 -7.80
CA THR A 50 -11.34 18.05 -6.96
C THR A 50 -12.12 16.98 -7.72
N ARG A 51 -13.19 17.37 -8.43
CA ARG A 51 -14.01 16.48 -9.25
C ARG A 51 -13.17 15.78 -10.33
N LEU A 52 -12.44 16.56 -11.13
CA LEU A 52 -11.59 16.03 -12.21
C LEU A 52 -10.49 15.10 -11.68
N ALA A 53 -9.87 15.44 -10.55
CA ALA A 53 -8.87 14.58 -9.93
C ALA A 53 -9.48 13.25 -9.43
N ASN A 54 -10.70 13.28 -8.91
CA ASN A 54 -11.42 12.08 -8.48
C ASN A 54 -11.84 11.21 -9.68
N GLU A 55 -12.27 11.82 -10.78
CA GLU A 55 -12.56 11.14 -12.05
C GLU A 55 -11.31 10.44 -12.59
N ASN A 56 -10.18 11.12 -12.68
CA ASN A 56 -8.91 10.52 -13.11
C ASN A 56 -8.48 9.34 -12.20
N GLN A 57 -8.71 9.45 -10.89
CA GLN A 57 -8.43 8.34 -9.97
C GLN A 57 -9.37 7.16 -10.19
N LYS A 58 -10.64 7.40 -10.51
CA LYS A 58 -11.64 6.38 -10.82
C LYS A 58 -11.33 5.68 -12.14
N GLU A 59 -11.03 6.43 -13.20
CA GLU A 59 -10.59 5.86 -14.47
C GLU A 59 -9.32 5.02 -14.30
N GLY A 60 -8.34 5.53 -13.56
CA GLY A 60 -7.14 4.76 -13.26
C GLY A 60 -7.43 3.47 -12.47
N ARG A 61 -8.46 3.45 -11.62
CA ARG A 61 -8.92 2.21 -10.95
C ARG A 61 -9.54 1.25 -11.96
N LEU A 62 -10.46 1.72 -12.80
CA LEU A 62 -11.11 0.90 -13.83
C LEU A 62 -10.10 0.27 -14.80
N ARG A 63 -9.10 1.03 -15.25
CA ARG A 63 -8.02 0.48 -16.09
C ARG A 63 -7.27 -0.65 -15.38
N ARG A 64 -6.94 -0.48 -14.10
CA ARG A 64 -6.29 -1.53 -13.30
C ARG A 64 -7.20 -2.73 -13.06
N GLU A 65 -8.49 -2.52 -12.86
CA GLU A 65 -9.48 -3.62 -12.74
C GLU A 65 -9.50 -4.48 -14.01
N ASN A 66 -9.34 -3.85 -15.18
CA ASN A 66 -9.29 -4.56 -16.46
C ASN A 66 -7.93 -5.22 -16.75
N GLU A 67 -6.81 -4.56 -16.40
CA GLU A 67 -5.45 -5.04 -16.70
C GLU A 67 -4.90 -6.01 -15.65
N GLY A 68 -5.30 -5.85 -14.39
CA GLY A 68 -4.70 -6.52 -13.25
C GLY A 68 -3.28 -6.04 -12.93
N ILE A 69 -2.64 -6.70 -11.97
CA ILE A 69 -1.23 -6.46 -11.63
C ILE A 69 -0.44 -7.72 -11.96
N ASN A 70 0.50 -7.59 -12.90
CA ASN A 70 1.49 -8.62 -13.21
C ASN A 70 2.72 -8.49 -12.31
N TYR A 71 3.35 -9.62 -12.02
CA TYR A 71 4.58 -9.75 -11.27
C TYR A 71 5.47 -10.85 -11.88
N PRO A 72 6.81 -10.68 -11.85
CA PRO A 72 7.72 -11.71 -12.34
C PRO A 72 7.77 -12.89 -11.36
N ASP A 73 8.29 -14.03 -11.82
CA ASP A 73 8.48 -15.23 -10.98
C ASP A 73 9.27 -14.95 -9.70
N HIS A 74 10.17 -13.97 -9.75
CA HIS A 74 10.92 -13.49 -8.61
C HIS A 74 10.03 -13.06 -7.42
N PHE A 75 8.82 -12.58 -7.69
CA PHE A 75 7.83 -12.18 -6.68
C PHE A 75 6.62 -13.14 -6.63
N ALA A 76 6.70 -14.33 -7.23
CA ALA A 76 5.69 -15.36 -7.05
C ALA A 76 5.62 -15.83 -5.60
N LEU A 77 4.45 -16.34 -5.20
CA LEU A 77 4.16 -16.76 -3.83
C LEU A 77 5.24 -17.70 -3.30
N GLU A 78 5.62 -18.69 -4.11
CA GLU A 78 6.61 -19.70 -3.78
C GLU A 78 8.00 -19.09 -3.58
N SER A 79 8.40 -18.15 -4.45
CA SER A 79 9.71 -17.50 -4.34
C SER A 79 9.81 -16.54 -3.15
N VAL A 80 8.75 -15.80 -2.85
CA VAL A 80 8.73 -14.94 -1.66
C VAL A 80 8.78 -15.81 -0.41
N LYS A 81 8.01 -16.90 -0.37
CA LYS A 81 7.99 -17.83 0.76
C LYS A 81 9.35 -18.48 1.00
N GLU A 82 9.97 -19.06 -0.02
CA GLU A 82 11.30 -19.68 0.09
C GLU A 82 12.34 -18.71 0.66
N ARG A 83 12.31 -17.43 0.25
CA ARG A 83 13.23 -16.42 0.80
C ARG A 83 12.93 -16.08 2.25
N LEU A 84 11.66 -15.92 2.64
CA LEU A 84 11.29 -15.63 4.03
C LEU A 84 11.69 -16.77 4.98
N ASP A 85 11.50 -18.01 4.53
CA ASP A 85 11.91 -19.20 5.27
C ASP A 85 13.45 -19.26 5.40
N GLY A 86 14.18 -18.83 4.36
CA GLY A 86 15.65 -18.82 4.34
C GLY A 86 16.33 -17.61 4.97
N TYR A 87 15.62 -16.55 5.35
CA TYR A 87 16.26 -15.35 5.90
C TYR A 87 16.86 -15.58 7.29
N ASP A 88 18.15 -15.29 7.41
CA ASP A 88 18.84 -15.16 8.70
C ASP A 88 18.72 -13.72 9.23
N VAL A 89 17.95 -13.55 10.32
CA VAL A 89 17.72 -12.24 10.96
C VAL A 89 18.94 -11.69 11.68
N SER A 90 20.02 -12.47 11.81
CA SER A 90 21.31 -11.98 12.32
C SER A 90 22.12 -11.25 11.23
N SER A 91 21.80 -11.50 9.96
CA SER A 91 22.48 -10.89 8.81
C SER A 91 21.97 -9.48 8.51
N LYS A 92 22.64 -8.75 7.61
CA LYS A 92 22.16 -7.43 7.17
C LYS A 92 21.07 -7.60 6.09
N PRO A 93 19.87 -7.02 6.26
CA PRO A 93 18.85 -7.08 5.23
C PRO A 93 19.17 -6.15 4.06
N ASP A 94 18.70 -6.54 2.88
CA ASP A 94 18.76 -5.74 1.65
C ASP A 94 17.36 -5.23 1.23
N LEU A 95 17.29 -4.59 0.05
CA LEU A 95 16.03 -4.10 -0.50
C LEU A 95 15.07 -5.22 -0.92
N GLN A 96 15.58 -6.44 -1.16
CA GLN A 96 14.77 -7.60 -1.48
C GLN A 96 14.07 -8.10 -0.21
N ALA A 97 14.80 -8.26 0.89
CA ALA A 97 14.23 -8.60 2.20
C ALA A 97 13.16 -7.60 2.63
N LEU A 98 13.40 -6.30 2.43
CA LEU A 98 12.40 -5.26 2.67
C LEU A 98 11.13 -5.48 1.81
N ALA A 99 11.28 -5.79 0.52
CA ALA A 99 10.15 -6.02 -0.36
C ALA A 99 9.35 -7.28 0.05
N ASP A 100 10.03 -8.36 0.40
CA ASP A 100 9.40 -9.62 0.80
C ASP A 100 8.66 -9.48 2.13
N VAL A 101 9.24 -8.79 3.13
CA VAL A 101 8.55 -8.47 4.39
C VAL A 101 7.33 -7.57 4.15
N MET A 102 7.43 -6.63 3.22
CA MET A 102 6.28 -5.80 2.85
C MET A 102 5.15 -6.58 2.18
N ILE A 103 5.48 -7.56 1.31
CA ILE A 103 4.51 -8.50 0.72
C ILE A 103 3.90 -9.36 1.82
N MET A 104 4.73 -10.00 2.66
CA MET A 104 4.32 -10.88 3.75
C MET A 104 3.26 -10.21 4.64
N LEU A 105 3.53 -8.97 5.06
CA LEU A 105 2.66 -8.21 5.96
C LEU A 105 1.60 -7.40 5.24
N CYS A 106 1.55 -7.35 3.91
CA CYS A 106 0.60 -6.51 3.15
C CYS A 106 0.67 -5.01 3.50
N ILE A 107 1.85 -4.48 3.82
CA ILE A 107 2.00 -3.10 4.34
C ILE A 107 2.44 -2.09 3.27
N ARG A 108 2.19 -0.81 3.57
CA ARG A 108 2.73 0.32 2.81
C ARG A 108 4.14 0.65 3.29
N PRO A 109 4.97 1.29 2.43
CA PRO A 109 6.28 1.80 2.86
C PRO A 109 6.24 2.63 4.14
N ALA A 110 5.24 3.51 4.26
CA ALA A 110 5.09 4.40 5.41
C ALA A 110 4.70 3.69 6.72
N GLU A 111 4.28 2.42 6.66
CA GLU A 111 3.87 1.63 7.83
C GLU A 111 5.05 0.84 8.43
N VAL A 112 6.14 0.63 7.68
CA VAL A 112 7.23 -0.28 8.07
C VAL A 112 7.80 0.03 9.44
N LYS A 113 8.10 1.31 9.74
CA LYS A 113 8.69 1.70 11.04
C LYS A 113 7.72 1.68 12.20
N SER A 114 6.42 1.91 11.95
CA SER A 114 5.43 2.10 13.01
C SER A 114 4.67 0.83 13.35
N LEU A 115 4.60 -0.14 12.41
CA LEU A 115 3.86 -1.37 12.60
C LEU A 115 4.42 -2.17 13.78
N ARG A 116 3.53 -2.72 14.60
CA ARG A 116 3.86 -3.63 15.71
C ARG A 116 2.94 -4.85 15.65
N ILE A 117 3.51 -6.01 15.92
CA ILE A 117 2.81 -7.30 15.98
C ILE A 117 3.03 -7.83 17.40
N LEU A 118 1.94 -8.12 18.11
CA LEU A 118 1.97 -8.64 19.48
C LEU A 118 0.63 -9.29 19.81
N ASP A 119 0.66 -10.45 20.46
CA ASP A 119 -0.50 -11.19 20.98
C ASP A 119 -1.65 -11.34 19.96
N GLY A 120 -1.32 -11.81 18.75
CA GLY A 120 -2.29 -12.02 17.67
C GLY A 120 -2.82 -10.73 17.06
N SER A 121 -2.23 -9.58 17.39
CA SER A 121 -2.73 -8.26 17.06
C SER A 121 -1.68 -7.38 16.38
N VAL A 122 -2.16 -6.47 15.54
CA VAL A 122 -1.36 -5.51 14.79
C VAL A 122 -1.80 -4.08 15.10
N THR A 123 -0.83 -3.22 15.41
CA THR A 123 -1.00 -1.79 15.68
C THR A 123 -0.02 -0.97 14.83
N GLY A 124 -0.13 0.36 14.87
CA GLY A 124 0.82 1.26 14.20
C GLY A 124 0.67 1.35 12.69
N TYR A 125 -0.47 0.93 12.14
CA TYR A 125 -0.80 1.07 10.73
C TYR A 125 -1.23 2.51 10.40
N VAL A 126 -0.98 2.95 9.17
CA VAL A 126 -1.15 4.34 8.75
C VAL A 126 -2.54 4.54 8.14
N LYS A 127 -3.30 5.50 8.68
CA LYS A 127 -4.45 6.25 8.12
C LYS A 127 -5.45 6.73 9.19
N HIS A 128 -5.24 6.39 10.46
CA HIS A 128 -6.02 6.89 11.60
C HIS A 128 -5.36 8.13 12.25
N ARG A 129 -5.11 9.19 11.46
CA ARG A 129 -4.49 10.42 12.00
C ARG A 129 -5.41 11.04 13.06
N GLY A 130 -4.95 11.06 14.31
CA GLY A 130 -5.68 11.67 15.45
C GLY A 130 -6.72 10.78 16.13
N GLN A 131 -6.73 9.47 15.84
CA GLN A 131 -7.58 8.49 16.55
C GLN A 131 -6.72 7.50 17.34
N ILE A 132 -7.31 6.88 18.35
CA ILE A 132 -6.68 5.80 19.13
C ILE A 132 -6.31 4.67 18.17
N ASP A 133 -5.08 4.14 18.33
CA ASP A 133 -4.56 3.01 17.57
C ASP A 133 -5.26 1.73 18.03
N ILE A 134 -6.32 1.34 17.34
CA ILE A 134 -7.12 0.16 17.72
C ILE A 134 -6.41 -1.09 17.18
N PRO A 135 -6.11 -2.09 18.02
CA PRO A 135 -5.58 -3.36 17.56
C PRO A 135 -6.44 -4.01 16.46
N ARG A 136 -5.77 -4.67 15.51
CA ARG A 136 -6.38 -5.42 14.41
C ARG A 136 -5.85 -6.84 14.43
N VAL A 137 -6.68 -7.80 14.03
CA VAL A 137 -6.29 -9.21 13.94
C VAL A 137 -5.03 -9.34 13.06
N PHE A 138 -4.04 -10.09 13.54
CA PHE A 138 -2.88 -10.46 12.76
C PHE A 138 -3.27 -11.45 11.67
N ARG A 139 -3.09 -11.02 10.42
CA ARG A 139 -3.27 -11.85 9.22
C ARG A 139 -2.19 -11.49 8.22
N SER A 140 -1.42 -12.49 7.82
CA SER A 140 -0.24 -12.31 6.96
C SER A 140 0.03 -13.59 6.16
N MET A 141 0.92 -13.51 5.18
CA MET A 141 1.39 -14.69 4.44
C MET A 141 2.18 -15.64 5.35
N GLU A 142 3.05 -15.10 6.20
CA GLU A 142 3.65 -15.85 7.31
C GLU A 142 2.61 -15.99 8.42
N LYS A 143 2.27 -17.24 8.76
CA LYS A 143 1.25 -17.54 9.77
C LYS A 143 1.83 -17.55 11.19
N ASN A 144 3.12 -17.85 11.32
CA ASN A 144 3.81 -17.79 12.60
C ASN A 144 4.06 -16.33 12.97
N GLU A 145 3.31 -15.84 13.96
CA GLU A 145 3.39 -14.47 14.44
C GLU A 145 4.79 -14.10 14.94
N GLU A 146 5.45 -14.98 15.69
CA GLU A 146 6.79 -14.75 16.22
C GLU A 146 7.78 -14.55 15.08
N ARG A 147 7.74 -15.42 14.07
CA ARG A 147 8.59 -15.32 12.89
C ARG A 147 8.33 -14.03 12.10
N ALA A 148 7.05 -13.69 11.88
CA ALA A 148 6.68 -12.45 11.21
C ALA A 148 7.16 -11.21 11.98
N GLY A 149 7.08 -11.26 13.32
CA GLY A 149 7.58 -10.24 14.23
C GLY A 149 9.10 -10.08 14.15
N GLN A 150 9.84 -11.18 14.16
CA GLN A 150 11.31 -11.19 14.00
C GLN A 150 11.74 -10.55 12.68
N LEU A 151 11.11 -10.94 11.57
CA LEU A 151 11.42 -10.40 10.23
C LEU A 151 11.07 -8.91 10.12
N LEU A 152 9.95 -8.48 10.70
CA LEU A 152 9.59 -7.06 10.77
C LEU A 152 10.63 -6.27 11.57
N LYS A 153 10.97 -6.77 12.77
CA LYS A 153 11.92 -6.12 13.68
C LYS A 153 13.30 -6.01 13.05
N TRP A 154 13.75 -7.06 12.38
CA TRP A 154 14.99 -7.11 11.62
C TRP A 154 15.09 -5.96 10.59
N ILE A 155 14.04 -5.75 9.80
CA ILE A 155 13.96 -4.62 8.86
C ILE A 155 13.93 -3.26 9.58
N GLN A 156 13.16 -3.15 10.66
CA GLN A 156 13.05 -1.91 11.44
C GLN A 156 14.38 -1.49 12.08
N ASP A 157 15.16 -2.45 12.58
CA ASP A 157 16.46 -2.20 13.21
C ASP A 157 17.50 -1.81 12.16
N ALA A 158 17.49 -2.45 10.98
CA ALA A 158 18.33 -2.01 9.86
C ALA A 158 18.00 -0.60 9.37
N ILE A 159 16.72 -0.20 9.39
CA ILE A 159 16.33 1.19 9.09
C ILE A 159 16.82 2.14 10.20
N SER A 160 16.67 1.74 11.46
CA SER A 160 17.03 2.58 12.62
C SER A 160 18.53 2.80 12.74
N THR A 161 19.34 1.80 12.39
CA THR A 161 20.81 1.87 12.33
C THR A 161 21.33 2.52 11.04
N GLY A 162 20.44 2.89 10.11
CA GLY A 162 20.79 3.53 8.84
C GLY A 162 21.36 2.59 7.78
N GLN A 163 21.39 1.28 8.04
CA GLN A 163 21.78 0.23 7.10
C GLN A 163 20.84 0.15 5.89
N LEU A 164 19.55 0.37 6.12
CA LEU A 164 18.52 0.52 5.10
C LEU A 164 17.93 1.93 5.15
N LYS A 165 17.64 2.51 3.98
CA LYS A 165 16.90 3.76 3.91
C LYS A 165 15.41 3.48 4.14
N ASP A 166 14.80 4.29 5.00
CA ASP A 166 13.36 4.21 5.28
C ASP A 166 12.53 4.47 4.01
N PRO A 167 11.77 3.48 3.51
CA PRO A 167 10.98 3.64 2.29
C PRO A 167 9.73 4.53 2.52
N GLY A 168 9.36 4.79 3.78
CA GLY A 168 8.27 5.70 4.17
C GLY A 168 8.65 7.18 4.12
N THR A 169 9.95 7.49 4.11
CA THR A 169 10.44 8.87 4.12
C THR A 169 10.22 9.55 2.75
N PRO A 170 9.53 10.70 2.69
CA PRO A 170 9.34 11.43 1.43
C PRO A 170 10.67 11.77 0.75
N GLY A 171 10.77 11.51 -0.56
CA GLY A 171 11.97 11.81 -1.34
C GLY A 171 12.99 10.68 -1.41
N ILE A 172 12.89 9.64 -0.59
CA ILE A 172 13.70 8.42 -0.74
C ILE A 172 13.22 7.63 -1.96
N LYS A 173 14.10 7.51 -2.96
CA LYS A 173 13.80 6.84 -4.24
C LYS A 173 14.44 5.46 -4.39
N CYS A 174 15.35 5.04 -3.51
CA CYS A 174 16.11 3.80 -3.69
C CYS A 174 15.21 2.55 -3.77
N PHE A 175 14.20 2.45 -2.89
CA PHE A 175 13.25 1.34 -2.91
C PHE A 175 12.39 1.34 -4.17
N HIS A 176 11.94 2.51 -4.62
CA HIS A 176 11.23 2.65 -5.89
C HIS A 176 12.12 2.26 -7.08
N ALA A 177 13.39 2.68 -7.09
CA ALA A 177 14.35 2.35 -8.15
C ALA A 177 14.63 0.85 -8.21
N PHE A 178 14.70 0.18 -7.06
CA PHE A 178 14.80 -1.27 -6.97
C PHE A 178 13.59 -1.98 -7.60
N LEU A 179 12.37 -1.63 -7.19
CA LEU A 179 11.15 -2.25 -7.72
C LEU A 179 10.91 -1.97 -9.21
N LYS A 180 11.40 -0.83 -9.72
CA LYS A 180 11.29 -0.49 -11.14
C LYS A 180 11.97 -1.52 -12.04
N LYS A 181 13.03 -2.18 -11.58
CA LYS A 181 13.72 -3.27 -12.32
C LYS A 181 12.78 -4.45 -12.62
N TYR A 182 11.71 -4.58 -11.84
CA TYR A 182 10.69 -5.62 -11.96
C TYR A 182 9.36 -5.10 -12.50
N ASN A 183 9.32 -3.85 -12.99
CA ASN A 183 8.11 -3.14 -13.38
C ASN A 183 7.05 -3.03 -12.26
N LEU A 184 7.50 -3.02 -10.99
CA LEU A 184 6.63 -2.91 -9.83
C LEU A 184 6.67 -1.52 -9.18
N LEU A 185 5.56 -1.16 -8.53
CA LEU A 185 5.45 0.01 -7.67
C LEU A 185 5.33 -0.44 -6.21
N PRO A 186 5.80 0.35 -5.23
CA PRO A 186 5.67 0.00 -3.81
C PRO A 186 4.24 -0.31 -3.37
N ARG A 187 3.25 0.36 -3.97
CA ARG A 187 1.82 0.10 -3.70
C ARG A 187 1.36 -1.29 -4.14
N TYR A 188 1.98 -1.86 -5.20
CA TYR A 188 1.60 -3.16 -5.74
C TYR A 188 2.03 -4.32 -4.85
N LEU A 189 3.12 -4.17 -4.08
CA LEU A 189 3.53 -5.17 -3.10
C LEU A 189 2.42 -5.46 -2.08
N ARG A 190 1.69 -4.43 -1.66
CA ARG A 190 0.53 -4.58 -0.78
C ARG A 190 -0.62 -5.34 -1.43
N ASN A 191 -0.89 -5.12 -2.71
CA ASN A 191 -1.89 -5.89 -3.46
C ASN A 191 -1.47 -7.36 -3.60
N ILE A 192 -0.24 -7.60 -4.03
CA ILE A 192 0.35 -8.94 -4.20
C ILE A 192 0.29 -9.71 -2.87
N GLY A 193 0.77 -9.09 -1.79
CA GLY A 193 0.70 -9.65 -0.45
C GLY A 193 -0.72 -10.00 0.00
N THR A 194 -1.71 -9.16 -0.34
CA THR A 194 -3.11 -9.41 0.01
C THR A 194 -3.61 -10.70 -0.63
N VAL A 195 -3.35 -10.89 -1.93
CA VAL A 195 -3.75 -12.11 -2.63
C VAL A 195 -2.98 -13.32 -2.11
N PHE A 196 -1.69 -13.17 -1.82
CA PHE A 196 -0.89 -14.25 -1.23
C PHE A 196 -1.38 -14.68 0.14
N ALA A 197 -1.79 -13.74 0.99
CA ALA A 197 -2.45 -14.06 2.25
C ALA A 197 -3.76 -14.83 2.02
N VAL A 198 -4.61 -14.38 1.09
CA VAL A 198 -5.86 -15.09 0.77
C VAL A 198 -5.62 -16.52 0.30
N VAL A 199 -4.65 -16.73 -0.60
CA VAL A 199 -4.26 -18.06 -1.09
C VAL A 199 -3.71 -18.93 0.04
N THR A 200 -2.81 -18.37 0.86
CA THR A 200 -2.12 -19.09 1.94
C THR A 200 -3.06 -19.49 3.08
N HIS A 201 -4.10 -18.71 3.33
CA HIS A 201 -5.16 -19.03 4.29
C HIS A 201 -6.28 -19.89 3.69
N GLY A 202 -6.19 -20.28 2.42
CA GLY A 202 -7.07 -21.28 1.81
C GLY A 202 -8.52 -20.82 1.72
N ALA A 203 -8.77 -19.58 1.33
CA ALA A 203 -10.12 -19.05 1.24
C ALA A 203 -11.03 -19.92 0.34
N THR A 204 -12.18 -20.33 0.87
CA THR A 204 -13.10 -21.26 0.20
C THR A 204 -14.19 -20.56 -0.62
N ASN A 205 -14.42 -19.27 -0.39
CA ASN A 205 -15.40 -18.46 -1.11
C ASN A 205 -15.01 -16.96 -1.06
N LEU A 206 -15.72 -16.14 -1.86
CA LEU A 206 -15.44 -14.71 -1.98
C LEU A 206 -15.57 -13.95 -0.66
N SER A 207 -16.59 -14.27 0.16
CA SER A 207 -16.80 -13.61 1.45
C SER A 207 -15.62 -13.87 2.40
N ASN A 208 -15.21 -15.13 2.50
CA ASN A 208 -14.04 -15.54 3.27
C ASN A 208 -12.75 -14.84 2.78
N ALA A 209 -12.54 -14.82 1.46
CA ALA A 209 -11.40 -14.13 0.87
C ALA A 209 -11.40 -12.62 1.17
N MET A 210 -12.55 -11.96 1.12
CA MET A 210 -12.67 -10.54 1.47
C MET A 210 -12.42 -10.28 2.95
N THR A 211 -12.81 -11.21 3.83
CA THR A 211 -12.48 -11.16 5.26
C THR A 211 -10.98 -11.27 5.47
N ILE A 212 -10.33 -12.30 4.92
CA ILE A 212 -8.87 -12.48 5.02
C ILE A 212 -8.13 -11.26 4.45
N ALA A 213 -8.53 -10.77 3.27
CA ALA A 213 -7.94 -9.60 2.66
C ALA A 213 -8.11 -8.35 3.55
N SER A 214 -9.30 -8.15 4.12
CA SER A 214 -9.59 -7.00 4.99
C SER A 214 -8.76 -7.03 6.28
N GLU A 215 -8.62 -8.21 6.90
CA GLU A 215 -7.77 -8.42 8.07
C GLU A 215 -6.30 -8.18 7.72
N ALA A 216 -5.80 -8.78 6.63
CA ALA A 216 -4.43 -8.61 6.18
C ALA A 216 -4.10 -7.16 5.82
N LEU A 217 -5.07 -6.41 5.30
CA LEU A 217 -4.94 -4.97 5.03
C LEU A 217 -5.12 -4.09 6.28
N ARG A 218 -5.57 -4.66 7.40
CA ARG A 218 -5.96 -3.96 8.64
C ARG A 218 -7.03 -2.89 8.38
N HIS A 219 -7.95 -3.17 7.47
CA HIS A 219 -9.07 -2.27 7.22
C HIS A 219 -10.04 -2.28 8.39
N CYS A 220 -10.64 -1.12 8.67
CA CYS A 220 -11.69 -1.04 9.67
C CYS A 220 -12.94 -1.77 9.13
N PRO A 221 -13.50 -2.77 9.85
CA PRO A 221 -14.67 -3.51 9.39
C PRO A 221 -15.92 -2.62 9.26
N ARG A 222 -15.96 -1.49 9.98
CA ARG A 222 -17.04 -0.49 9.92
C ARG A 222 -16.87 0.54 8.78
N ASN A 223 -15.78 0.46 8.02
CA ASN A 223 -15.45 1.43 6.99
C ASN A 223 -15.67 0.86 5.58
N HIS A 224 -16.78 1.24 4.95
CA HIS A 224 -17.13 0.82 3.60
C HIS A 224 -16.47 1.67 2.49
N THR A 225 -15.68 2.70 2.84
CA THR A 225 -15.14 3.67 1.87
C THR A 225 -13.89 3.19 1.14
N SER A 226 -13.26 2.07 1.56
CA SER A 226 -12.08 1.49 0.92
C SER A 226 -12.19 -0.04 0.84
N PRO A 227 -12.98 -0.58 -0.12
CA PRO A 227 -13.20 -2.02 -0.20
C PRO A 227 -11.88 -2.76 -0.42
N ALA A 228 -11.68 -3.86 0.32
CA ALA A 228 -10.56 -4.79 0.15
C ALA A 228 -10.46 -5.32 -1.30
N GLN A 229 -11.58 -5.34 -2.04
CA GLN A 229 -11.65 -5.67 -3.46
C GLN A 229 -10.63 -4.91 -4.32
N ASN A 230 -10.34 -3.65 -4.00
CA ASN A 230 -9.35 -2.86 -4.77
C ASN A 230 -7.92 -3.38 -4.65
N TYR A 231 -7.64 -4.18 -3.62
CA TYR A 231 -6.33 -4.73 -3.33
C TYR A 231 -6.19 -6.18 -3.80
N THR A 232 -7.29 -6.83 -4.19
CA THR A 232 -7.29 -8.20 -4.74
C THR A 232 -7.20 -8.23 -6.26
N ILE A 233 -7.08 -7.08 -6.91
CA ILE A 233 -6.83 -6.95 -8.35
C ILE A 233 -5.36 -7.25 -8.62
N VAL A 234 -5.02 -8.54 -8.70
CA VAL A 234 -3.69 -9.07 -9.02
C VAL A 234 -3.87 -10.28 -9.92
N ASN A 235 -3.09 -10.36 -10.98
CA ASN A 235 -3.09 -11.53 -11.86
C ASN A 235 -2.25 -12.61 -11.18
N TYR A 236 -2.88 -13.32 -10.23
CA TYR A 236 -2.19 -14.39 -9.53
C TYR A 236 -1.92 -15.56 -10.47
N ARG A 237 -0.69 -16.05 -10.39
CA ARG A 237 -0.21 -17.26 -11.05
C ARG A 237 0.85 -17.93 -10.18
N PRO A 238 0.97 -19.27 -10.22
CA PRO A 238 2.11 -19.99 -9.66
C PRO A 238 3.40 -19.61 -10.38
N ARG A 239 4.54 -19.76 -9.69
CA ARG A 239 5.88 -19.60 -10.30
C ARG A 239 6.03 -20.49 -11.55
N GLY A 240 6.62 -19.93 -12.61
CA GLY A 240 6.93 -20.66 -13.85
C GLY A 240 5.74 -20.84 -14.79
N VAL A 241 4.52 -20.48 -14.39
CA VAL A 241 3.33 -20.53 -15.25
C VAL A 241 3.21 -19.22 -16.03
N PRO A 242 3.24 -19.19 -17.37
CA PRO A 242 3.06 -17.97 -18.15
C PRO A 242 1.70 -17.29 -17.93
N TYR A 243 1.58 -15.97 -18.12
CA TYR A 243 0.34 -15.22 -17.86
C TYR A 243 -0.81 -15.57 -18.83
N ASP A 244 -0.48 -15.92 -20.07
CA ASP A 244 -1.38 -16.41 -21.10
C ASP A 244 -1.88 -17.85 -20.83
N GLN A 245 -1.17 -18.59 -19.98
CA GLN A 245 -1.49 -19.96 -19.57
C GLN A 245 -2.01 -20.03 -18.12
N ALA A 246 -1.88 -18.93 -17.36
CA ALA A 246 -2.36 -18.83 -16.01
C ALA A 246 -3.89 -18.72 -16.03
N ASN A 247 -4.57 -19.71 -15.46
CA ASN A 247 -5.95 -19.51 -15.06
C ASN A 247 -5.97 -18.33 -14.07
N PRO A 248 -6.72 -17.25 -14.33
CA PRO A 248 -6.85 -16.18 -13.36
C PRO A 248 -7.28 -16.81 -12.04
N PHE A 249 -6.69 -16.38 -10.92
CA PHE A 249 -7.22 -16.71 -9.61
C PHE A 249 -8.59 -16.05 -9.47
N LYS A 250 -9.60 -16.71 -10.05
CA LYS A 250 -10.98 -16.34 -9.94
C LYS A 250 -11.40 -16.75 -8.54
N LEU A 251 -11.32 -15.81 -7.59
CA LEU A 251 -12.29 -15.82 -6.51
C LEU A 251 -13.64 -15.51 -7.16
N PHE A 252 -14.20 -16.60 -7.69
CA PHE A 252 -15.32 -16.86 -8.57
C PHE A 252 -16.26 -15.72 -8.96
N ASP A 253 -16.79 -15.88 -10.18
CA ASP A 253 -17.62 -14.96 -10.94
C ASP A 253 -18.65 -14.18 -10.11
N LYS A 254 -18.87 -12.93 -10.53
CA LYS A 254 -20.01 -12.13 -10.11
C LYS A 254 -21.28 -12.97 -10.27
N ASN A 255 -21.92 -13.32 -9.15
CA ASN A 255 -23.37 -13.43 -9.16
C ASN A 255 -23.94 -12.01 -9.19
#